data_AF-A0A938ZJ72-F1
#
_entry.id   AF-A0A938ZJ72-F1
#
_cell.length_a   1.000
_cell.length_b   1.000
_cell.length_c   1.000
_cell.angle_alpha   90.00
_cell.angle_beta   90.00
_cell.angle_gamma   90.00
#
_symmetry.space_group_name_H-M   'P 1'
#
loop_
_entity.id
_entity.type
_entity.pdbx_description
1 polymer ?
#
loop_
_entity_poly.entity_id
_entity_poly.type
_entity_poly.pdbx_seq_one_letter_code
_entity_poly.pdbx_strand_id
1 'polypeptide(L)'
;MNSSIPNQWHWREYFAEFLGAAFNIFIGLSAIVFNFGYGLPIEQLVPDSSIRRLITGLIFAGSGAIVAVSPIGKLSGSHINPSVSLAFWIHGKMHLRDFVGFVIGQFIGAIAVGAFRLFTLGERDVLTGKLYHAFNYPSIFKNVKLPHFQHHPHSNR
;
A
#
# COMPACT_ATOMS: atom_id res chain seq x y z
N MET A 1 -33.17 -4.28 11.55
CA MET A 1 -33.02 -4.63 10.12
C MET A 1 -32.67 -6.11 10.05
N ASN A 2 -33.60 -6.94 9.59
CA ASN A 2 -33.39 -8.37 9.43
C ASN A 2 -32.64 -8.57 8.10
N SER A 3 -31.30 -8.63 8.14
CA SER A 3 -30.49 -8.84 6.95
C SER A 3 -30.51 -10.33 6.61
N SER A 4 -31.19 -10.67 5.51
CA SER A 4 -31.23 -12.00 4.88
C SER A 4 -29.90 -12.44 4.25
N ILE A 5 -28.76 -11.89 4.69
CA ILE A 5 -27.44 -12.28 4.21
C ILE A 5 -27.04 -13.56 4.94
N PRO A 6 -26.89 -14.70 4.23
CA PRO A 6 -26.51 -15.95 4.87
C PRO A 6 -25.19 -15.79 5.61
N ASN A 7 -25.20 -16.18 6.90
CA ASN A 7 -24.08 -16.02 7.83
C ASN A 7 -23.04 -17.15 7.69
N GLN A 8 -22.50 -17.31 6.48
CA GLN A 8 -21.53 -18.34 6.14
C GLN A 8 -20.16 -17.72 5.84
N TRP A 9 -19.12 -18.55 5.88
CA TRP A 9 -17.75 -18.12 5.55
C TRP A 9 -17.53 -18.14 4.04
N HIS A 10 -17.00 -17.03 3.51
CA HIS A 10 -16.74 -16.83 2.08
C HIS A 10 -15.22 -16.90 1.81
N TRP A 11 -14.63 -18.08 2.08
CA TRP A 11 -13.18 -18.27 2.05
C TRP A 11 -12.53 -17.96 0.69
N ARG A 12 -13.26 -18.20 -0.41
CA ARG A 12 -12.76 -17.98 -1.77
C ARG A 12 -12.63 -16.48 -2.05
N GLU A 13 -13.59 -15.71 -1.59
CA GLU A 13 -13.66 -14.26 -1.67
C GLU A 13 -12.59 -13.62 -0.80
N TYR A 14 -12.37 -14.14 0.42
CA TYR A 14 -11.31 -13.64 1.31
C TYR A 14 -9.91 -13.91 0.74
N PHE A 15 -9.72 -15.07 0.11
CA PHE A 15 -8.47 -15.37 -0.58
C PHE A 15 -8.28 -14.53 -1.85
N ALA A 16 -9.35 -14.22 -2.58
CA ALA A 16 -9.29 -13.28 -3.69
C ALA A 16 -8.90 -11.86 -3.25
N GLU A 17 -9.41 -11.39 -2.11
CA GLU A 17 -8.98 -10.12 -1.50
C GLU A 17 -7.50 -10.12 -1.08
N PHE A 18 -7.03 -11.23 -0.51
CA PHE A 18 -5.61 -11.44 -0.23
C PHE A 18 -4.75 -11.30 -1.49
N LEU A 19 -5.09 -12.02 -2.58
CA LEU A 19 -4.33 -11.99 -3.83
C LEU A 19 -4.40 -10.61 -4.49
N GLY A 20 -5.58 -9.99 -4.52
CA GLY A 20 -5.78 -8.66 -5.10
C GLY A 20 -4.99 -7.58 -4.36
N ALA A 21 -5.03 -7.59 -3.02
CA ALA A 21 -4.25 -6.67 -2.20
C ALA A 21 -2.74 -6.91 -2.35
N ALA A 22 -2.29 -8.17 -2.33
CA ALA A 22 -0.88 -8.51 -2.54
C ALA A 22 -0.40 -8.01 -3.91
N PHE A 23 -1.16 -8.25 -4.98
CA PHE A 23 -0.81 -7.76 -6.32
C PHE A 23 -0.70 -6.23 -6.37
N ASN A 24 -1.70 -5.52 -5.85
CA ASN A 24 -1.73 -4.06 -5.87
C ASN A 24 -0.55 -3.46 -5.07
N ILE A 25 -0.25 -4.01 -3.89
CA ILE A 25 0.87 -3.58 -3.05
C ILE A 25 2.22 -3.92 -3.71
N PHE A 26 2.34 -5.09 -4.36
CA PHE A 26 3.55 -5.45 -5.07
C PHE A 26 3.86 -4.48 -6.20
N ILE A 27 2.88 -4.18 -7.05
CA ILE A 27 3.03 -3.24 -8.17
C ILE A 27 3.31 -1.82 -7.63
N GLY A 28 2.53 -1.38 -6.66
CA GLY A 28 2.66 -0.06 -6.06
C GLY A 28 4.01 0.19 -5.39
N LEU A 29 4.50 -0.75 -4.57
CA LEU A 29 5.83 -0.67 -3.97
C LEU A 29 6.94 -0.74 -5.03
N SER A 30 6.77 -1.54 -6.08
CA SER A 30 7.70 -1.58 -7.21
C SER A 30 7.80 -0.20 -7.87
N ALA A 31 6.67 0.44 -8.11
CA ALA A 31 6.62 1.78 -8.70
C ALA A 31 7.25 2.83 -7.80
N ILE A 32 7.05 2.75 -6.48
CA ILE A 32 7.72 3.64 -5.52
C ILE A 32 9.24 3.42 -5.55
N VAL A 33 9.71 2.18 -5.47
CA VAL A 33 11.16 1.89 -5.49
C VAL A 33 11.78 2.31 -6.81
N PHE A 34 11.11 2.07 -7.93
CA PHE A 34 11.60 2.48 -9.23
C PHE A 34 11.63 4.01 -9.35
N ASN A 35 10.53 4.69 -8.99
CA ASN A 35 10.45 6.14 -9.12
C ASN A 35 11.24 6.88 -8.05
N PHE A 36 11.51 6.34 -6.87
CA PHE A 36 12.12 7.06 -5.73
C PHE A 36 13.34 6.38 -5.12
N GLY A 37 13.85 5.33 -5.76
CA GLY A 37 15.11 4.70 -5.40
C GLY A 37 16.30 5.58 -5.79
N TYR A 38 17.25 5.72 -4.86
CA TYR A 38 18.47 6.48 -5.06
C TYR A 38 19.35 5.87 -6.16
N GLY A 39 19.91 6.71 -7.03
CA GLY A 39 20.86 6.28 -8.06
C GLY A 39 20.22 5.58 -9.26
N LEU A 40 18.90 5.66 -9.40
CA LEU A 40 18.19 5.16 -10.57
C LEU A 40 18.14 6.23 -11.68
N PRO A 41 18.21 5.83 -12.97
CA PRO A 41 18.19 6.78 -14.09
C PRO A 41 16.97 7.72 -14.11
N ILE A 42 15.85 7.27 -13.52
CA ILE A 42 14.61 8.05 -13.49
C ILE A 42 14.77 9.40 -12.78
N GLU A 43 15.73 9.52 -11.85
CA GLU A 43 16.01 10.77 -11.17
C GLU A 43 16.50 11.86 -12.13
N GLN A 44 17.20 11.47 -13.20
CA GLN A 44 17.69 12.36 -14.24
C GLN A 44 16.66 12.55 -15.37
N LEU A 45 15.95 11.48 -15.73
CA LEU A 45 14.92 11.50 -16.77
C LEU A 45 13.67 12.31 -16.37
N VAL A 46 13.26 12.22 -15.10
CA VAL A 46 12.10 12.93 -14.55
C VAL A 46 12.50 13.59 -13.22
N PRO A 47 13.17 14.76 -13.26
CA PRO A 47 13.63 15.43 -12.04
C PRO A 47 12.50 15.89 -11.13
N ASP A 48 11.33 16.22 -11.71
CA ASP A 48 10.18 16.72 -10.97
C ASP A 48 9.54 15.62 -10.10
N SER A 49 9.59 15.82 -8.78
CA SER A 49 9.06 14.88 -7.80
C SER A 49 7.52 14.76 -7.82
N SER A 50 6.81 15.81 -8.23
CA SER A 50 5.35 15.81 -8.36
C SER A 50 4.91 14.95 -9.53
N ILE A 51 5.63 15.02 -10.66
CA ILE A 51 5.38 14.16 -11.83
C ILE A 51 5.63 12.69 -11.46
N ARG A 52 6.74 12.38 -10.77
CA ARG A 52 7.01 11.02 -10.28
C ARG A 52 5.90 10.50 -9.35
N ARG A 53 5.36 11.34 -8.47
CA ARG A 53 4.21 10.97 -7.60
C ARG A 53 2.96 10.70 -8.42
N LEU A 54 2.67 11.53 -9.42
CA LEU A 54 1.54 11.31 -10.32
C LEU A 54 1.66 9.97 -11.05
N ILE A 55 2.83 9.68 -11.63
CA ILE A 55 3.11 8.39 -12.29
C ILE A 55 2.88 7.22 -11.32
N THR A 56 3.44 7.29 -10.10
CA THR A 56 3.23 6.26 -9.08
C THR A 56 1.75 6.08 -8.74
N GLY A 57 1.02 7.19 -8.56
CA GLY A 57 -0.43 7.16 -8.29
C GLY A 57 -1.23 6.53 -9.42
N LEU A 58 -0.89 6.84 -10.67
CA LEU A 58 -1.51 6.23 -11.86
C LEU A 58 -1.23 4.73 -11.95
N ILE A 59 -0.02 4.28 -11.57
CA ILE A 59 0.32 2.85 -11.54
C ILE A 59 -0.49 2.12 -10.44
N PHE A 60 -0.64 2.71 -9.25
CA PHE A 60 -1.51 2.18 -8.19
C PHE A 60 -2.97 2.10 -8.66
N ALA A 61 -3.50 3.18 -9.22
CA ALA A 61 -4.88 3.21 -9.72
C ALA A 61 -5.10 2.19 -10.84
N GLY A 62 -4.17 2.12 -11.80
CA GLY A 62 -4.22 1.18 -12.92
C GLY A 62 -4.15 -0.27 -12.48
N SER A 63 -3.25 -0.61 -11.55
CA SER A 63 -3.15 -1.98 -11.02
C SER A 63 -4.39 -2.39 -10.23
N GLY A 64 -4.95 -1.49 -9.42
CA GLY A 64 -6.25 -1.71 -8.77
C GLY A 64 -7.38 -1.94 -9.78
N ALA A 65 -7.44 -1.15 -10.86
CA ALA A 65 -8.42 -1.34 -11.94
C ALA A 65 -8.26 -2.69 -12.67
N ILE A 66 -7.02 -3.13 -12.90
CA ILE A 66 -6.72 -4.46 -13.48
C ILE A 66 -7.23 -5.57 -12.56
N VAL A 67 -7.02 -5.46 -11.24
CA VAL A 67 -7.58 -6.43 -10.28
C VAL A 67 -9.10 -6.42 -10.36
N ALA A 68 -9.74 -5.26 -10.40
CA ALA A 68 -11.20 -5.14 -10.43
C ALA A 68 -11.85 -5.86 -11.63
N VAL A 69 -11.22 -5.84 -12.79
CA VAL A 69 -11.74 -6.53 -13.99
C VAL A 69 -11.31 -8.01 -14.10
N SER A 70 -10.35 -8.43 -13.27
CA SER A 70 -9.84 -9.81 -13.25
C SER A 70 -10.87 -10.81 -12.70
N PRO A 71 -10.72 -12.12 -12.95
CA PRO A 71 -11.59 -13.14 -12.38
C PRO A 71 -11.64 -13.14 -10.85
N ILE A 72 -10.50 -12.87 -10.18
CA ILE A 72 -10.45 -12.80 -8.71
C ILE A 72 -11.15 -11.54 -8.19
N GLY A 73 -11.02 -10.41 -8.88
CA GLY A 73 -11.71 -9.17 -8.49
C GLY A 73 -13.22 -9.29 -8.68
N LYS A 74 -13.67 -9.92 -9.76
CA LYS A 74 -15.08 -10.24 -9.98
C LYS A 74 -15.65 -11.21 -8.93
N LEU A 75 -14.81 -12.05 -8.35
CA LEU A 75 -15.21 -12.99 -7.29
C LEU A 75 -15.47 -12.26 -5.96
N SER A 76 -14.57 -11.38 -5.53
CA SER A 76 -14.70 -10.70 -4.22
C SER A 76 -15.40 -9.34 -4.28
N GLY A 77 -15.57 -8.75 -5.46
CA GLY A 77 -15.93 -7.33 -5.62
C GLY A 77 -14.73 -6.39 -5.59
N SER A 78 -13.51 -6.93 -5.45
CA SER A 78 -12.23 -6.21 -5.53
C SER A 78 -12.14 -5.00 -4.61
N HIS A 79 -12.49 -5.17 -3.33
CA HIS A 79 -12.36 -4.08 -2.38
C HIS A 79 -10.89 -3.69 -2.20
N ILE A 80 -10.02 -4.70 -2.07
CA ILE A 80 -8.54 -4.65 -1.95
C ILE A 80 -8.03 -3.58 -0.97
N ASN A 81 -8.90 -3.16 -0.04
CA ASN A 81 -8.72 -2.01 0.81
C ASN A 81 -9.69 -2.11 2.02
N PRO A 82 -9.16 -2.05 3.26
CA PRO A 82 -9.98 -2.07 4.46
C PRO A 82 -11.01 -0.93 4.53
N SER A 83 -10.66 0.25 4.02
CA SER A 83 -11.54 1.43 4.03
C SER A 83 -12.73 1.28 3.09
N VAL A 84 -12.52 0.66 1.92
CA VAL A 84 -13.62 0.34 0.98
C VAL A 84 -14.55 -0.69 1.59
N SER A 85 -13.98 -1.74 2.21
CA SER A 85 -14.76 -2.77 2.91
C SER A 85 -15.55 -2.20 4.08
N LEU A 86 -14.95 -1.29 4.83
CA LEU A 86 -15.61 -0.58 5.93
C LEU A 86 -16.79 0.25 5.42
N ALA A 87 -16.61 0.98 4.31
CA ALA A 87 -17.68 1.76 3.71
C ALA A 87 -18.86 0.87 3.32
N PHE A 88 -18.62 -0.29 2.69
CA PHE A 88 -19.68 -1.23 2.33
C PHE A 88 -20.39 -1.83 3.55
N TRP A 89 -19.64 -2.14 4.61
CA TRP A 89 -20.23 -2.63 5.86
C TRP A 89 -21.13 -1.60 6.53
N ILE A 90 -20.66 -0.35 6.68
CA ILE A 90 -21.46 0.74 7.30
C ILE A 90 -22.74 1.03 6.49
N HIS A 91 -22.70 0.87 5.17
CA HIS A 91 -23.88 1.03 4.30
C HIS A 91 -24.79 -0.22 4.23
N GLY A 92 -24.52 -1.24 5.05
CA GLY A 92 -25.32 -2.47 5.07
C GLY A 92 -25.22 -3.31 3.78
N LYS A 93 -24.16 -3.12 2.99
CA LYS A 93 -23.88 -3.85 1.75
C LYS A 93 -22.98 -5.07 1.96
N MET A 94 -22.53 -5.30 3.19
CA MET A 94 -21.59 -6.36 3.56
C MET A 94 -21.89 -6.82 4.99
N HIS A 95 -21.82 -8.12 5.26
CA HIS A 95 -21.98 -8.65 6.62
C HIS A 95 -20.69 -8.42 7.44
N LEU A 96 -20.80 -8.27 8.76
CA LEU A 96 -19.65 -8.01 9.64
C LEU A 96 -18.58 -9.11 9.51
N ARG A 97 -18.98 -10.37 9.38
CA ARG A 97 -18.04 -11.48 9.20
C ARG A 97 -17.23 -11.36 7.91
N ASP A 98 -17.88 -10.97 6.81
CA ASP A 98 -17.19 -10.75 5.55
C ASP A 98 -16.26 -9.55 5.63
N PHE A 99 -16.69 -8.47 6.28
CA PHE A 99 -15.82 -7.31 6.52
C PHE A 99 -14.53 -7.72 7.23
N VAL A 100 -14.64 -8.48 8.32
CA VAL A 100 -13.47 -8.99 9.06
C VAL A 100 -12.62 -9.91 8.18
N GLY A 101 -13.23 -10.84 7.44
CA GLY A 101 -12.52 -11.74 6.53
C GLY A 101 -11.74 -11.00 5.44
N PHE A 102 -12.35 -9.98 4.82
CA PHE A 102 -11.73 -9.14 3.80
C PHE A 102 -10.55 -8.35 4.38
N VAL A 103 -10.74 -7.71 5.53
CA VAL A 103 -9.69 -6.92 6.19
C VAL A 103 -8.49 -7.79 6.54
N ILE A 104 -8.72 -8.99 7.08
CA ILE A 104 -7.65 -9.96 7.38
C ILE A 104 -6.92 -10.36 6.09
N GLY A 105 -7.65 -10.74 5.03
CA GLY A 105 -7.05 -11.11 3.75
C GLY A 105 -6.19 -9.99 3.16
N GLN A 106 -6.72 -8.76 3.16
CA GLN A 106 -6.02 -7.57 2.66
C GLN A 106 -4.74 -7.28 3.43
N PHE A 107 -4.77 -7.33 4.77
CA PHE A 107 -3.58 -7.11 5.59
C PHE A 107 -2.54 -8.21 5.39
N ILE A 108 -2.95 -9.48 5.37
CA ILE A 108 -2.02 -10.59 5.14
C ILE A 108 -1.36 -10.45 3.75
N GLY A 109 -2.13 -10.04 2.73
CA GLY A 109 -1.60 -9.82 1.38
C GLY A 109 -0.55 -8.72 1.33
N ALA A 110 -0.85 -7.57 1.94
CA ALA A 110 0.10 -6.46 2.03
C ALA A 110 1.36 -6.83 2.83
N ILE A 111 1.20 -7.51 3.97
CA ILE A 111 2.31 -7.94 4.83
C ILE A 111 3.18 -8.97 4.11
N ALA A 112 2.59 -9.95 3.41
CA ALA A 112 3.34 -10.96 2.67
C ALA A 112 4.28 -10.33 1.63
N VAL A 113 3.80 -9.33 0.91
CA VAL A 113 4.62 -8.58 -0.06
C VAL A 113 5.71 -7.77 0.63
N GLY A 114 5.38 -7.08 1.72
CA GLY A 114 6.36 -6.34 2.51
C GLY A 114 7.47 -7.24 3.02
N ALA A 115 7.12 -8.38 3.63
CA ALA A 115 8.07 -9.38 4.09
C ALA A 115 8.92 -9.93 2.94
N PHE A 116 8.29 -10.31 1.81
CA PHE A 116 9.01 -10.78 0.62
C PHE A 116 10.04 -9.76 0.13
N ARG A 117 9.67 -8.47 0.08
CA ARG A 117 10.58 -7.39 -0.33
C ARG A 117 11.74 -7.22 0.65
N LEU A 118 11.48 -7.28 1.95
CA LEU A 118 12.53 -7.16 2.97
C LEU A 118 13.53 -8.31 2.89
N PHE A 119 13.05 -9.55 2.72
CA PHE A 119 13.94 -10.71 2.61
C PHE A 119 14.73 -10.76 1.30
N THR A 120 14.19 -10.24 0.20
CA THR A 120 14.86 -10.29 -1.12
C THR A 120 15.80 -9.12 -1.40
N LEU A 121 15.54 -7.93 -0.85
CA LEU A 121 16.33 -6.72 -1.12
C LEU A 121 17.51 -6.52 -0.15
N GLY A 122 17.68 -7.43 0.82
CA GLY A 122 18.77 -7.42 1.79
C GLY A 122 18.63 -6.36 2.88
N GLU A 123 19.62 -6.32 3.78
CA GLU A 123 19.71 -5.27 4.79
C GLU A 123 19.90 -3.90 4.12
N ARG A 124 19.06 -2.94 4.50
CA ARG A 124 19.18 -1.54 4.08
C ARG A 124 19.13 -0.67 5.31
N ASP A 125 19.95 0.36 5.32
CA ASP A 125 19.88 1.38 6.36
C ASP A 125 18.48 2.01 6.37
N VAL A 126 17.84 1.94 7.53
CA VAL A 126 16.57 2.63 7.74
C VAL A 126 16.88 4.12 7.91
N LEU A 127 16.90 4.83 6.78
CA LEU A 127 17.23 6.25 6.74
C LEU A 127 16.16 7.12 7.40
N THR A 128 14.93 6.61 7.54
CA THR A 128 13.84 7.29 8.25
C THR A 128 12.70 6.32 8.59
N GLY A 129 12.03 6.56 9.73
CA GLY A 129 10.73 5.96 10.05
C GLY A 129 9.54 6.77 9.51
N LYS A 130 9.80 7.81 8.69
CA LYS A 130 8.76 8.65 8.07
C LYS A 130 8.34 8.09 6.71
N LEU A 131 7.06 8.23 6.38
CA LEU A 131 6.53 7.92 5.04
C LEU A 131 7.06 8.90 3.96
N TYR A 132 7.52 10.09 4.36
CA TYR A 132 8.07 11.13 3.47
C TYR A 132 9.47 11.57 3.93
N HIS A 133 10.40 11.61 2.99
CA HIS A 133 11.71 12.27 3.13
C HIS A 133 11.60 13.79 2.92
N ALA A 134 10.67 14.44 3.62
CA ALA A 134 10.61 15.90 3.70
C ALA A 134 11.13 16.33 5.07
N PHE A 135 12.21 17.12 5.08
CA PHE A 135 12.83 17.61 6.31
C PHE A 135 11.85 18.39 7.20
N ASN A 136 10.91 19.11 6.58
CA ASN A 136 9.94 19.95 7.28
C ASN A 136 8.66 19.24 7.72
N TYR A 137 8.56 17.91 7.57
CA TYR A 137 7.39 17.18 8.05
C TYR A 137 7.54 16.80 9.53
N PRO A 138 6.62 17.23 10.42
CA PRO A 138 6.62 16.81 11.82
C PRO A 138 6.54 15.28 11.92
N SER A 139 7.37 14.67 12.77
CA SER A 139 7.28 13.24 13.08
C SER A 139 6.82 13.02 14.51
N ILE A 140 5.97 12.01 14.69
CA ILE A 140 5.57 11.50 16.00
C ILE A 140 6.74 10.83 16.73
N PHE A 141 7.68 10.24 15.97
CA PHE A 141 8.94 9.73 16.50
C PHE A 141 9.89 10.91 16.70
N LYS A 142 9.97 11.39 17.94
CA LYS A 142 10.97 12.35 18.39
C LYS A 142 12.19 11.57 18.92
N ASN A 143 13.39 12.13 18.77
CA ASN A 143 14.65 11.61 19.36
C ASN A 143 15.22 10.31 18.74
N VAL A 144 14.91 9.98 17.49
CA VAL A 144 15.58 8.88 16.79
C VAL A 144 16.96 9.35 16.33
N LYS A 145 18.04 8.72 16.83
CA LYS A 145 19.41 8.95 16.33
C LYS A 145 19.60 8.17 15.03
N LEU A 146 19.78 8.87 13.92
CA LEU A 146 20.10 8.25 12.63
C LEU A 146 21.64 8.21 12.47
N PRO A 147 22.24 7.04 12.19
CA PRO A 147 23.70 6.87 12.18
C PRO A 147 24.46 7.70 11.12
N HIS A 148 23.77 8.26 10.11
CA HIS A 148 24.41 8.88 8.94
C HIS A 148 23.95 10.30 8.61
N PHE A 149 23.14 10.95 9.44
CA PHE A 149 22.84 12.37 9.25
C PHE A 149 23.95 13.24 9.84
N GLN A 150 24.99 13.51 9.05
CA GLN A 150 25.81 14.70 9.28
C GLN A 150 24.89 15.92 9.08
N HIS A 151 24.77 16.75 10.11
CA HIS A 151 24.08 18.04 10.03
C HIS A 151 24.69 18.86 8.90
N HIS A 152 24.03 18.94 7.74
CA HIS A 152 24.29 20.05 6.82
C HIS A 152 23.73 21.30 7.50
N PRO A 153 24.58 22.30 7.80
CA PRO A 153 24.12 23.52 8.45
C PRO A 153 23.09 24.19 7.56
N HIS A 154 21.98 24.60 8.17
CA HIS A 154 20.94 25.39 7.52
C HIS A 154 21.58 26.63 6.88
N SER A 155 21.65 26.66 5.55
CA SER A 155 21.80 27.90 4.80
C SER A 155 20.50 28.68 4.95
N ASN A 156 20.48 29.68 5.83
CA ASN A 156 19.43 30.68 5.90
C ASN A 156 19.28 31.38 4.54
N ARG A 157 18.27 31.00 3.75
CA ARG A 157 17.60 31.84 2.76
C ARG A 157 16.15 31.42 2.63
#